data_AF-A0A6I1NW20-F1
#
_entry.id   AF-A0A6I1NW20-F1
#
_cell.length_a   1.000
_cell.length_b   1.000
_cell.length_c   1.000
_cell.angle_alpha   90.00
_cell.angle_beta   90.00
_cell.angle_gamma   90.00
#
_symmetry.space_group_name_H-M   'P 1'
#
loop_
_entity.id
_entity.type
_entity.pdbx_description
1 polymer ?
#
loop_
_entity_poly.entity_id
_entity_poly.type
_entity_poly.pdbx_seq_one_letter_code
_entity_poly.pdbx_strand_id
1 'polypeptide(L)'
;INGNIGNSAVTSSISEEVDKMTWGIRWGADTIMDLSTVKNIHETREWILRNSPVPNGTVPIYQELEKENGKDEDLSWEIFKDTLIEQAEQGVDYFTIHAGVRLQYVPLTAGRMTGIVSRDGSIMAKWCLAHHQENFLYTHFEEICEI
;
A
#
# COMPACT_ATOMS: atom_id res chain seq x y z
N ILE A 1 -9.58 -16.78 0.15
CA ILE A 1 -9.86 -15.63 -0.73
C ILE A 1 -9.68 -14.34 0.07
N ASN A 2 -9.22 -13.27 -0.59
CA ASN A 2 -8.98 -11.98 0.04
C ASN A 2 -10.08 -10.97 -0.34
N GLY A 3 -10.56 -10.20 0.63
CA GLY A 3 -11.49 -9.07 0.41
C GLY A 3 -10.75 -7.73 0.42
N ASN A 4 -10.72 -7.04 -0.71
CA ASN A 4 -10.19 -5.67 -0.79
C ASN A 4 -11.26 -4.66 -0.43
N ILE A 5 -10.97 -3.82 0.55
CA ILE A 5 -11.78 -2.67 0.96
C ILE A 5 -10.89 -1.41 0.97
N GLY A 6 -11.42 -0.27 1.40
CA GLY A 6 -10.67 0.96 1.54
C GLY A 6 -11.43 2.18 1.03
N ASN A 7 -11.16 3.31 1.67
CA ASN A 7 -11.72 4.60 1.29
C ASN A 7 -11.06 5.14 0.01
N SER A 8 -11.78 6.00 -0.70
CA SER A 8 -11.23 6.73 -1.85
C SER A 8 -11.60 8.20 -1.78
N ALA A 9 -10.96 9.04 -2.58
CA ALA A 9 -11.22 10.49 -2.63
C ALA A 9 -12.68 10.87 -2.90
N VAL A 10 -13.45 9.94 -3.46
CA VAL A 10 -14.80 10.18 -3.96
C VAL A 10 -15.87 9.63 -3.02
N THR A 11 -15.55 8.59 -2.23
CA THR A 11 -16.55 7.85 -1.44
C THR A 11 -15.95 7.18 -0.21
N SER A 12 -16.83 6.92 0.75
CA SER A 12 -16.66 6.06 1.93
C SER A 12 -16.20 6.75 3.21
N SER A 13 -16.76 6.28 4.33
CA SER A 13 -16.48 6.68 5.71
C SER A 13 -15.91 5.51 6.50
N ILE A 14 -15.33 5.77 7.68
CA ILE A 14 -14.79 4.74 8.57
C ILE A 14 -15.84 3.65 8.87
N SER A 15 -17.08 4.05 9.17
CA SER A 15 -18.17 3.10 9.43
C SER A 15 -18.48 2.21 8.25
N GLU A 16 -18.49 2.77 7.03
CA GLU A 16 -18.75 1.99 5.82
C GLU A 16 -17.62 1.00 5.53
N GLU A 17 -16.36 1.34 5.83
CA GLU A 17 -15.24 0.39 5.68
C GLU A 17 -15.31 -0.76 6.69
N VAL A 18 -15.68 -0.49 7.94
CA VAL A 18 -15.91 -1.54 8.95
C VAL A 18 -17.09 -2.43 8.56
N ASP A 19 -18.16 -1.86 8.00
CA ASP A 19 -19.30 -2.62 7.49
C ASP A 19 -18.90 -3.50 6.30
N LYS A 20 -18.11 -2.98 5.35
CA LYS A 20 -17.59 -3.76 4.21
C LYS A 20 -16.69 -4.90 4.67
N MET A 21 -15.80 -4.66 5.63
CA MET A 21 -14.96 -5.70 6.25
C MET A 21 -15.84 -6.81 6.84
N THR A 22 -16.79 -6.43 7.69
CA THR A 22 -17.72 -7.37 8.35
C THR A 22 -18.52 -8.17 7.32
N TRP A 23 -18.99 -7.49 6.27
CA TRP A 23 -19.73 -8.12 5.18
C TRP A 23 -18.87 -9.09 4.38
N GLY A 24 -17.66 -8.70 4.00
CA GLY A 24 -16.71 -9.55 3.28
C GLY A 24 -16.40 -10.84 4.05
N ILE A 25 -16.07 -10.70 5.34
CA ILE A 25 -15.78 -11.83 6.23
C ILE A 25 -17.00 -12.74 6.38
N ARG A 26 -18.19 -12.16 6.60
CA ARG A 26 -19.46 -12.90 6.68
C ARG A 26 -19.71 -13.79 5.46
N TRP A 27 -19.29 -13.35 4.27
CA TRP A 27 -19.45 -14.08 3.01
C TRP A 27 -18.22 -14.91 2.59
N GLY A 28 -17.23 -15.05 3.48
CA GLY A 28 -16.12 -16.00 3.31
C GLY A 28 -14.78 -15.37 2.90
N ALA A 29 -14.56 -14.08 3.10
CA ALA A 29 -13.21 -13.52 3.02
C ALA A 29 -12.32 -14.10 4.14
N ASP A 30 -11.24 -14.77 3.75
CA ASP A 30 -10.26 -15.38 4.68
C ASP A 30 -9.22 -14.36 5.15
N THR A 31 -9.03 -13.29 4.39
CA THR A 31 -8.19 -12.13 4.72
C THR A 31 -8.87 -10.87 4.20
N ILE A 32 -8.52 -9.73 4.79
CA ILE A 32 -8.93 -8.41 4.31
C ILE A 32 -7.69 -7.61 3.92
N MET A 33 -7.80 -6.74 2.94
CA MET A 33 -6.80 -5.68 2.73
C MET A 33 -7.46 -4.32 2.79
N ASP A 34 -6.87 -3.44 3.60
CA ASP A 34 -7.20 -2.01 3.58
C ASP A 34 -6.36 -1.31 2.51
N LEU A 35 -7.02 -0.90 1.43
CA LEU A 35 -6.44 -0.17 0.31
C LEU A 35 -6.88 1.31 0.32
N SER A 36 -7.22 1.85 1.49
CA SER A 36 -7.55 3.26 1.69
C SER A 36 -6.43 4.17 1.20
N THR A 37 -6.78 5.21 0.42
CA THR A 37 -5.77 6.10 -0.19
C THR A 37 -6.03 7.59 -0.02
N VAL A 38 -6.92 7.95 0.90
CA VAL A 38 -7.19 9.36 1.24
C VAL A 38 -7.33 9.53 2.75
N LYS A 39 -7.50 10.78 3.19
CA LYS A 39 -7.65 11.23 4.58
C LYS A 39 -8.17 10.15 5.55
N ASN A 40 -7.54 10.13 6.72
CA ASN A 40 -7.84 9.21 7.82
C ASN A 40 -7.49 7.74 7.52
N ILE A 41 -6.44 7.48 6.72
CA ILE A 41 -5.97 6.10 6.46
C ILE A 41 -5.63 5.40 7.77
N HIS A 42 -4.87 6.08 8.65
CA HIS A 42 -4.44 5.55 9.94
C HIS A 42 -5.65 5.15 10.82
N GLU A 43 -6.60 6.07 10.99
CA GLU A 43 -7.79 5.85 11.83
C GLU A 43 -8.72 4.79 11.23
N THR A 44 -8.93 4.82 9.91
CA THR A 44 -9.75 3.80 9.22
C THR A 44 -9.17 2.40 9.46
N ARG A 45 -7.85 2.26 9.28
CA ARG A 45 -7.15 1.01 9.52
C ARG A 45 -7.21 0.57 10.98
N GLU A 46 -7.07 1.48 11.94
CA GLU A 46 -7.19 1.16 13.37
C GLU A 46 -8.56 0.54 13.68
N TRP A 47 -9.65 1.14 13.17
CA TRP A 47 -10.99 0.60 13.34
C TRP A 47 -11.17 -0.78 12.68
N ILE A 48 -10.62 -0.99 11.49
CA ILE A 48 -10.61 -2.29 10.81
C ILE A 48 -9.87 -3.33 11.67
N LEU A 49 -8.62 -3.06 12.03
CA LEU A 49 -7.75 -3.99 12.77
C LEU A 49 -8.33 -4.37 14.13
N ARG A 50 -8.93 -3.43 14.86
CA ARG A 50 -9.55 -3.71 16.17
C ARG A 50 -10.85 -4.52 16.09
N ASN A 51 -11.47 -4.62 14.91
CA ASN A 51 -12.73 -5.33 14.70
C ASN A 51 -12.61 -6.54 13.75
N SER A 52 -11.42 -6.81 13.21
CA SER A 52 -11.18 -7.88 12.24
C SER A 52 -10.73 -9.17 12.94
N PRO A 53 -11.47 -10.29 12.82
CA PRO A 53 -11.04 -11.59 13.29
C PRO A 53 -10.14 -12.36 12.29
N VAL A 54 -9.79 -11.76 11.15
CA VAL A 54 -8.99 -12.37 10.08
C VAL A 54 -7.73 -11.55 9.80
N PRO A 55 -6.69 -12.12 9.17
CA PRO A 55 -5.49 -11.37 8.81
C PRO A 55 -5.79 -10.18 7.89
N ASN A 56 -5.16 -9.05 8.18
CA ASN A 56 -5.31 -7.79 7.46
C ASN A 56 -4.00 -7.43 6.78
N GLY A 57 -4.08 -7.16 5.48
CA GLY A 57 -2.96 -6.68 4.69
C GLY A 57 -3.10 -5.21 4.32
N THR A 58 -1.98 -4.61 3.96
CA THR A 58 -1.93 -3.25 3.43
C THR A 58 -0.94 -3.14 2.30
N VAL A 59 -0.91 -1.94 1.72
CA VAL A 59 0.08 -1.53 0.73
C VAL A 59 0.70 -0.22 1.24
N PRO A 60 1.82 -0.29 1.99
CA PRO A 60 2.30 0.86 2.78
C PRO A 60 2.56 2.14 1.99
N ILE A 61 2.99 2.01 0.72
CA ILE A 61 3.29 3.15 -0.17
C ILE A 61 2.07 4.04 -0.44
N TYR A 62 0.83 3.53 -0.30
CA TYR A 62 -0.38 4.35 -0.49
C TYR A 62 -0.53 5.41 0.60
N GLN A 63 -0.17 5.07 1.84
CA GLN A 63 -0.19 6.01 2.94
C GLN A 63 0.94 7.02 2.83
N GLU A 64 2.14 6.58 2.43
CA GLU A 64 3.27 7.48 2.21
C GLU A 64 2.97 8.50 1.12
N LEU A 65 2.39 8.05 0.00
CA LEU A 65 2.01 8.94 -1.08
C LEU A 65 0.96 9.98 -0.65
N GLU A 66 0.07 9.63 0.28
CA GLU A 66 -0.88 10.59 0.87
C GLU A 66 -0.17 11.63 1.75
N LYS A 67 0.79 11.19 2.59
CA LYS A 67 1.65 12.08 3.41
C LYS A 67 2.41 13.10 2.54
N GLU A 68 2.86 12.68 1.35
CA GLU A 68 3.59 13.53 0.39
C GLU A 68 2.67 14.29 -0.61
N ASN A 69 1.38 14.44 -0.30
CA ASN A 69 0.42 15.15 -1.14
C ASN A 69 0.34 14.63 -2.60
N GLY A 70 0.58 13.33 -2.80
CA GLY A 70 0.53 12.68 -4.11
C GLY A 70 1.78 12.87 -4.99
N LYS A 71 2.89 13.35 -4.42
CA LYS A 71 4.13 13.55 -5.19
C LYS A 71 5.02 12.33 -5.12
N ASP A 72 4.96 11.52 -6.18
CA ASP A 72 5.75 10.29 -6.27
C ASP A 72 7.26 10.56 -6.14
N GLU A 73 7.78 11.70 -6.62
CA GLU A 73 9.21 12.04 -6.53
C GLU A 73 9.71 12.38 -5.11
N ASP A 74 8.81 12.72 -4.18
CA ASP A 74 9.18 13.10 -2.81
C ASP A 74 9.24 11.89 -1.86
N LEU A 75 8.87 10.69 -2.33
CA LEU A 75 8.98 9.44 -1.58
C LEU A 75 10.45 9.11 -1.25
N SER A 76 10.68 8.55 -0.07
CA SER A 76 12.03 8.18 0.37
C SER A 76 12.02 6.99 1.32
N TRP A 77 13.17 6.31 1.44
CA TRP A 77 13.30 5.18 2.35
C TRP A 77 12.92 5.52 3.79
N GLU A 78 13.35 6.67 4.31
CA GLU A 78 13.10 7.05 5.71
C GLU A 78 11.60 7.19 6.01
N ILE A 79 10.83 7.79 5.09
CA ILE A 79 9.38 7.98 5.28
C ILE A 79 8.62 6.65 5.08
N PHE A 80 9.06 5.82 4.12
CA PHE A 80 8.53 4.48 3.95
C PHE A 80 8.77 3.61 5.19
N LYS A 81 9.97 3.68 5.77
CA LYS A 81 10.37 2.96 6.99
C LYS A 81 9.50 3.36 8.18
N ASP A 82 9.28 4.65 8.39
CA ASP A 82 8.36 5.13 9.44
C ASP A 82 6.94 4.59 9.22
N THR A 83 6.49 4.50 7.96
CA THR A 83 5.17 3.96 7.62
C THR A 83 5.08 2.44 7.85
N LEU A 84 6.15 1.68 7.59
CA LEU A 84 6.20 0.25 7.93
C LEU A 84 6.08 0.03 9.43
N ILE A 85 6.88 0.76 10.22
CA ILE A 85 6.87 0.65 11.69
C ILE A 85 5.49 1.02 12.22
N GLU A 86 4.91 2.14 11.77
CA GLU A 86 3.57 2.58 12.17
C GLU A 86 2.52 1.49 11.92
N GLN A 87 2.52 0.87 10.74
CA GLN A 87 1.54 -0.16 10.39
C GLN A 87 1.79 -1.49 11.12
N ALA A 88 3.05 -1.86 11.34
CA ALA A 88 3.42 -3.02 12.13
C ALA A 88 2.98 -2.88 13.58
N GLU A 89 3.18 -1.70 14.19
CA GLU A 89 2.73 -1.38 15.55
C GLU A 89 1.21 -1.43 15.69
N GLN A 90 0.46 -1.04 14.65
CA GLN A 90 -0.99 -1.19 14.63
C GLN A 90 -1.44 -2.66 14.57
N GLY A 91 -0.59 -3.57 14.06
CA GLY A 91 -0.88 -4.99 13.96
C GLY A 91 -1.33 -5.45 12.56
N VAL A 92 -0.82 -4.82 11.50
CA VAL A 92 -0.97 -5.34 10.13
C VAL A 92 -0.25 -6.68 10.00
N ASP A 93 -0.93 -7.68 9.43
CA ASP A 93 -0.43 -9.05 9.34
C ASP A 93 0.50 -9.29 8.14
N TYR A 94 0.32 -8.54 7.04
CA TYR A 94 1.19 -8.65 5.87
C TYR A 94 1.25 -7.37 5.03
N PHE A 95 2.40 -7.13 4.41
CA PHE A 95 2.63 -6.00 3.51
C PHE A 95 2.79 -6.44 2.06
N THR A 96 2.12 -5.74 1.16
CA THR A 96 2.43 -5.82 -0.27
C THR A 96 3.51 -4.77 -0.60
N ILE A 97 4.71 -5.24 -0.94
CA ILE A 97 5.87 -4.39 -1.23
C ILE A 97 6.38 -4.65 -2.65
N HIS A 98 6.42 -3.61 -3.47
CA HIS A 98 6.81 -3.71 -4.89
C HIS A 98 8.32 -3.56 -5.11
N ALA A 99 9.14 -4.25 -4.31
CA ALA A 99 10.60 -4.26 -4.44
C ALA A 99 11.10 -4.89 -5.76
N GLY A 100 10.25 -5.64 -6.48
CA GLY A 100 10.59 -6.22 -7.78
C GLY A 100 10.58 -5.25 -8.96
N VAL A 101 10.07 -4.03 -8.79
CA VAL A 101 10.00 -3.02 -9.87
C VAL A 101 11.34 -2.32 -9.98
N ARG A 102 12.29 -2.96 -10.66
CA ARG A 102 13.65 -2.44 -10.83
C ARG A 102 13.74 -1.43 -11.97
N LEU A 103 14.64 -0.45 -11.86
CA LEU A 103 14.84 0.62 -12.84
C LEU A 103 15.02 0.06 -14.26
N GLN A 104 15.88 -0.96 -14.41
CA GLN A 104 16.15 -1.60 -15.70
C GLN A 104 14.94 -2.33 -16.32
N TYR A 105 13.90 -2.64 -15.54
CA TYR A 105 12.70 -3.32 -16.04
C TYR A 105 11.63 -2.36 -16.55
N VAL A 106 11.68 -1.08 -16.15
CA VAL A 106 10.69 -0.08 -16.56
C VAL A 106 10.63 0.09 -18.09
N PRO A 107 11.75 0.19 -18.84
CA PRO A 107 11.69 0.29 -20.30
C PRO A 107 11.05 -0.91 -21.00
N LEU A 108 11.09 -2.10 -20.38
CA LEU A 108 10.48 -3.32 -20.95
C LEU A 108 8.95 -3.23 -21.03
N THR A 109 8.33 -2.28 -20.32
CA THR A 109 6.88 -2.08 -20.35
C THR A 109 6.42 -1.15 -21.48
N ALA A 110 7.33 -0.48 -22.20
CA ALA A 110 7.00 0.53 -23.21
C ALA A 110 6.16 -0.01 -24.38
N GLY A 111 6.29 -1.30 -24.71
CA GLY A 111 5.52 -1.96 -25.77
C GLY A 111 4.20 -2.59 -25.32
N ARG A 112 3.83 -2.50 -24.04
CA ARG A 112 2.58 -3.10 -23.54
C ARG A 112 1.38 -2.28 -23.98
N MET A 113 0.30 -2.97 -24.39
CA MET A 113 -0.97 -2.34 -24.76
C MET A 113 -1.56 -1.45 -23.66
N THR A 114 -1.44 -1.86 -22.39
CA THR A 114 -2.01 -1.15 -21.24
C THR A 114 -0.94 -0.68 -20.24
N GLY A 115 0.35 -0.71 -20.62
CA GLY A 115 1.45 -0.25 -19.75
C GLY A 115 1.56 -1.00 -18.42
N ILE A 116 1.79 -0.23 -17.34
CA ILE A 116 1.86 -0.70 -15.95
C ILE A 116 0.52 -0.41 -15.29
N VAL A 117 -0.22 -1.47 -14.94
CA VAL A 117 -1.57 -1.37 -14.35
C VAL A 117 -1.60 -1.58 -12.83
N SER A 118 -0.47 -2.00 -12.23
CA SER A 118 -0.31 -1.98 -10.77
C SER A 118 -0.14 -0.53 -10.34
N ARG A 119 -0.97 -0.08 -9.39
CA ARG A 119 -0.89 1.27 -8.82
C ARG A 119 0.49 1.51 -8.21
N ASP A 120 0.91 0.63 -7.32
CA ASP A 120 2.25 0.68 -6.70
C ASP A 120 3.38 0.55 -7.69
N GLY A 121 3.21 -0.35 -8.66
CA GLY A 121 4.21 -0.54 -9.71
C GLY A 121 4.41 0.73 -10.53
N SER A 122 3.33 1.48 -10.77
CA SER A 122 3.40 2.76 -11.47
C SER A 122 4.05 3.86 -10.62
N ILE A 123 3.78 3.90 -9.31
CA ILE A 123 4.42 4.81 -8.34
C ILE A 123 5.94 4.57 -8.33
N MET A 124 6.36 3.32 -8.11
CA MET A 124 7.79 2.97 -8.06
C MET A 124 8.50 3.18 -9.40
N ALA A 125 7.84 2.87 -10.53
CA ALA A 125 8.40 3.14 -11.84
C ALA A 125 8.62 4.64 -12.07
N LYS A 126 7.66 5.48 -11.67
CA LYS A 126 7.78 6.94 -11.78
C LYS A 126 8.88 7.49 -10.89
N TRP A 127 8.97 7.05 -9.62
CA TRP A 127 10.06 7.42 -8.71
C TRP A 127 11.44 7.04 -9.30
N CYS A 128 11.59 5.81 -9.79
CA CYS A 128 12.85 5.34 -10.40
C CYS A 128 13.25 6.20 -11.61
N LEU A 129 12.29 6.56 -12.47
CA LEU A 129 12.55 7.39 -13.64
C LEU A 129 12.85 8.85 -13.29
N ALA A 130 12.18 9.42 -12.28
CA ALA A 130 12.39 10.79 -11.84
C ALA A 130 13.80 11.00 -11.27
N HIS A 131 14.28 10.04 -10.47
CA HIS A 131 15.59 10.11 -9.83
C HIS A 131 16.71 9.45 -10.63
N HIS A 132 16.36 8.63 -11.63
CA HIS A 132 17.28 7.74 -12.34
C HIS A 132 18.08 6.83 -11.39
N GLN A 133 17.39 6.33 -10.36
CA GLN A 133 17.95 5.48 -9.29
C GLN A 133 17.24 4.13 -9.23
N GLU A 134 17.91 3.14 -8.64
CA GLU A 134 17.29 1.84 -8.37
C GLU A 134 16.24 1.97 -7.26
N ASN A 135 15.17 1.18 -7.37
CA ASN A 135 14.05 1.17 -6.44
C ASN A 135 14.50 1.07 -4.98
N PHE A 136 14.17 2.07 -4.16
CA PHE A 136 14.61 2.11 -2.76
C PHE A 136 14.07 0.93 -1.92
N LEU A 137 12.91 0.36 -2.29
CA LEU A 137 12.36 -0.85 -1.66
C LEU A 137 13.22 -2.08 -1.97
N TYR A 138 13.87 -2.09 -3.13
CA TYR A 138 14.81 -3.14 -3.51
C TYR A 138 16.15 -2.95 -2.78
N THR A 139 16.67 -1.72 -2.73
CA THR A 139 17.99 -1.46 -2.13
C THR A 139 18.00 -1.61 -0.61
N HIS A 140 16.86 -1.41 0.05
CA HIS A 140 16.70 -1.56 1.51
C HIS A 140 15.92 -2.82 1.90
N PHE A 141 15.82 -3.82 1.00
CA PHE A 141 15.02 -5.02 1.26
C PHE A 141 15.46 -5.79 2.53
N GLU A 142 16.76 -5.75 2.85
CA GLU A 142 17.28 -6.34 4.10
C GLU A 142 16.77 -5.60 5.34
N GLU A 143 16.80 -4.27 5.36
CA GLU A 143 16.23 -3.47 6.47
C GLU A 143 14.72 -3.67 6.60
N ILE A 144 13.99 -3.83 5.49
CA ILE A 144 12.56 -4.18 5.52
C ILE A 144 12.33 -5.51 6.26
N CYS A 145 13.24 -6.47 6.12
CA CYS A 145 13.13 -7.78 6.76
C CYS A 145 13.54 -7.78 8.24
N GLU A 146 14.30 -6.77 8.69
CA GLU A 146 14.66 -6.58 10.10
C GLU A 146 13.52 -5.95 10.92
N ILE A 147 12.63 -5.21 10.26
CA ILE A 147 11.39 -4.65 10.82
C ILE A 147 10.37 -5.77 11.03
#